data_AF-A0A1S3QWL3-F1
#
_entry.id   AF-A0A1S3QWL3-F1
#
_cell.length_a   1.000
_cell.length_b   1.000
_cell.length_c   1.000
_cell.angle_alpha   90.00
_cell.angle_beta   90.00
_cell.angle_gamma   90.00
#
_symmetry.space_group_name_H-M   'P 1'
#
loop_
_entity.id
_entity.type
_entity.pdbx_description
1 polymer ?
#
loop_
_entity_poly.entity_id
_entity_poly.type
_entity_poly.pdbx_seq_one_letter_code
_entity_poly.pdbx_strand_id
1 'polypeptide(L)'
;TSTSPPQLVAVQAVHEGRHAVGVGPSFQSLRTDFNSLERLRNRTRYVARSCKETRDRYNQHEDGLYYLTTASGVVYQTFCDMTTAGGGWTLVASVHENNMYGKCTVGDRWSSEQGNNPNRPDGEGNWANRVTFGTAEGATSDDFKNPGYYDIVAEDMSVWHIPNNSPMEHWNLASILRYHTERRFLTLHGGNLHQLFKTHPVRYNVGSCSNRGPSIPVVYDHGDTETTRQLYGPSSRSTGPLSWSPDHFRRPSPLPHLAHQRILDR
;
A
#
# COMPACT_ATOMS: atom_id res chain seq x y z
N THR A 1 7.18 12.64 -50.80
CA THR A 1 8.48 12.69 -50.11
C THR A 1 8.40 11.77 -48.92
N SER A 2 8.83 10.53 -49.13
CA SER A 2 8.70 9.40 -48.21
C SER A 2 9.89 9.37 -47.26
N THR A 3 9.66 9.50 -45.95
CA THR A 3 10.69 9.34 -44.91
C THR A 3 10.57 7.96 -44.29
N SER A 4 11.54 7.11 -44.60
CA SER A 4 11.75 5.78 -44.03
C SER A 4 12.15 5.86 -42.54
N PRO A 5 11.81 4.86 -41.72
CA PRO A 5 12.27 4.79 -40.32
C PRO A 5 13.75 4.38 -40.23
N PRO A 6 14.47 4.74 -39.15
CA PRO A 6 15.88 4.41 -38.99
C PRO A 6 16.08 2.90 -38.80
N GLN A 7 16.99 2.32 -39.58
CA GLN A 7 17.45 0.94 -39.43
C GLN A 7 18.32 0.80 -38.18
N LEU A 8 18.07 -0.23 -37.38
CA LEU A 8 19.01 -0.68 -36.34
C LEU A 8 20.29 -1.17 -37.02
N VAL A 9 21.41 -0.53 -36.69
CA VAL A 9 22.74 -1.03 -37.02
C VAL A 9 23.02 -2.22 -36.10
N ALA A 10 23.13 -3.42 -36.68
CA ALA A 10 23.63 -4.58 -35.98
C ALA A 10 25.12 -4.37 -35.68
N VAL A 11 25.47 -4.23 -34.40
CA VAL A 11 26.87 -4.26 -33.97
C VAL A 11 27.32 -5.72 -33.98
N GLN A 12 28.05 -6.09 -35.03
CA GLN A 12 28.69 -7.39 -35.13
C GLN A 12 29.87 -7.41 -34.17
N ALA A 13 29.76 -8.17 -33.07
CA ALA A 13 30.87 -8.35 -32.14
C ALA A 13 31.97 -9.17 -32.83
N VAL A 14 33.06 -8.51 -33.20
CA VAL A 14 34.30 -9.14 -33.65
C VAL A 14 34.93 -9.82 -32.43
N HIS A 15 35.08 -11.14 -32.49
CA HIS A 15 35.75 -11.90 -31.44
C HIS A 15 37.27 -11.78 -31.65
N GLU A 16 37.88 -10.77 -31.06
CA GLU A 16 39.33 -10.77 -30.83
C GLU A 16 39.58 -11.07 -29.36
N GLY A 17 40.10 -12.28 -29.10
CA GLY A 17 40.46 -12.72 -27.77
C GLY A 17 41.64 -11.93 -27.24
N ARG A 18 41.47 -11.35 -26.05
CA ARG A 18 42.55 -11.05 -25.11
C ARG A 18 41.99 -11.05 -23.68
N HIS A 19 42.68 -11.79 -22.82
CA HIS A 19 42.36 -12.02 -21.43
C HIS A 19 42.17 -10.72 -20.63
N ALA A 20 40.99 -10.56 -20.01
CA ALA A 20 40.78 -9.68 -18.87
C ALA A 20 39.88 -10.41 -17.86
N VAL A 21 40.46 -10.73 -16.70
CA VAL A 21 39.76 -11.34 -15.57
C VAL A 21 38.92 -10.25 -14.91
N GLY A 22 37.62 -10.24 -15.20
CA GLY A 22 36.61 -9.44 -14.52
C GLY A 22 35.38 -10.32 -14.28
N VAL A 23 34.97 -10.46 -13.03
CA VAL A 23 33.82 -11.28 -12.63
C VAL A 23 32.54 -10.66 -13.21
N GLY A 24 32.12 -11.13 -14.39
CA GLY A 24 30.80 -10.86 -14.93
C GLY A 24 29.72 -11.61 -14.12
N PRO A 25 28.46 -11.13 -14.12
CA PRO A 25 27.39 -11.82 -13.41
C PRO A 25 27.23 -13.25 -13.96
N SER A 26 26.99 -14.21 -13.06
CA SER A 26 26.87 -15.61 -13.46
C SER A 26 25.68 -15.79 -14.43
N PHE A 27 25.79 -16.74 -15.36
CA PHE A 27 24.73 -17.06 -16.33
C PHE A 27 23.39 -17.42 -15.67
N GLN A 28 23.41 -17.92 -14.43
CA GLN A 28 22.21 -18.17 -13.64
C GLN A 28 21.51 -16.87 -13.22
N SER A 29 22.28 -15.86 -12.80
CA SER A 29 21.76 -14.53 -12.40
C SER A 29 21.06 -13.83 -13.56
N LEU A 30 21.67 -13.82 -14.75
CA LEU A 30 21.07 -13.26 -15.97
C LEU A 30 19.77 -13.97 -16.34
N ARG A 31 19.72 -15.30 -16.21
CA ARG A 31 18.53 -16.10 -16.57
C ARG A 31 17.35 -15.90 -15.61
N THR A 32 17.61 -15.70 -14.32
CA THR A 32 16.58 -15.32 -13.35
C THR A 32 15.99 -13.94 -13.63
N ASP A 33 16.82 -13.00 -14.08
CA ASP A 33 16.41 -11.62 -14.35
C ASP A 33 15.53 -11.51 -15.62
N PHE A 34 15.81 -12.31 -16.66
CA PHE A 34 14.92 -12.39 -17.82
C PHE A 34 13.55 -13.00 -17.48
N ASN A 35 13.52 -14.03 -16.63
CA ASN A 35 12.27 -14.69 -16.22
C ASN A 35 11.39 -13.76 -15.35
N SER A 36 11.98 -12.96 -14.46
CA SER A 36 11.25 -11.99 -13.65
C SER A 36 10.66 -10.87 -14.52
N LEU A 37 11.43 -10.35 -15.48
CA LEU A 37 10.97 -9.35 -16.45
C LEU A 37 9.85 -9.88 -17.35
N GLU A 38 9.92 -11.13 -17.81
CA GLU A 38 8.83 -11.75 -18.57
C GLU A 38 7.55 -11.91 -17.74
N ARG A 39 7.66 -12.28 -16.46
CA ARG A 39 6.52 -12.34 -15.53
C ARG A 39 5.89 -10.95 -15.37
N LEU A 40 6.69 -9.91 -15.13
CA LEU A 40 6.20 -8.53 -15.02
C LEU A 40 5.54 -8.04 -16.32
N ARG A 41 6.12 -8.36 -17.48
CA ARG A 41 5.56 -8.03 -18.81
C ARG A 41 4.27 -8.81 -19.12
N ASN A 42 4.09 -10.00 -18.59
CA ASN A 42 2.83 -10.72 -18.76
C ASN A 42 1.73 -10.13 -17.86
N ARG A 43 2.09 -9.64 -16.66
CA ARG A 43 1.16 -8.98 -15.74
C ARG A 43 0.65 -7.62 -16.24
N THR A 44 1.30 -6.96 -17.20
CA THR A 44 0.78 -5.74 -17.85
C THR A 44 -0.34 -6.00 -18.86
N ARG A 45 -0.59 -7.25 -19.25
CA ARG A 45 -1.63 -7.61 -20.24
C ARG A 45 -3.03 -7.70 -19.63
N TYR A 46 -3.12 -7.74 -18.31
CA TYR A 46 -4.40 -7.85 -17.61
C TYR A 46 -5.06 -6.49 -17.48
N VAL A 47 -6.29 -6.38 -17.96
CA VAL A 47 -7.13 -5.19 -17.75
C VAL A 47 -8.02 -5.50 -16.57
N ALA A 48 -7.50 -5.30 -15.37
CA ALA A 48 -8.19 -5.52 -14.11
C ALA A 48 -8.21 -4.24 -13.26
N ARG A 49 -9.28 -4.04 -12.49
CA ARG A 49 -9.43 -2.89 -11.58
C ARG A 49 -8.87 -3.13 -10.19
N SER A 50 -8.71 -4.39 -9.81
CA SER A 50 -8.18 -4.81 -8.50
C SER A 50 -7.40 -6.13 -8.60
N CYS A 51 -6.63 -6.44 -7.56
CA CYS A 51 -5.98 -7.74 -7.40
C CYS A 51 -7.01 -8.87 -7.34
N LYS A 52 -8.16 -8.64 -6.71
CA LYS A 52 -9.29 -9.58 -6.68
C LYS A 52 -9.80 -9.93 -8.07
N GLU A 53 -10.01 -8.93 -8.94
CA GLU A 53 -10.39 -9.20 -10.33
C GLU A 53 -9.28 -9.96 -11.07
N THR A 54 -8.02 -9.57 -10.84
CA THR A 54 -6.87 -10.27 -11.43
C THR A 54 -6.85 -11.76 -11.07
N ARG A 55 -7.06 -12.08 -9.78
CA ARG A 55 -7.15 -13.44 -9.26
C ARG A 55 -8.33 -14.20 -9.86
N ASP A 56 -9.54 -13.65 -9.76
CA ASP A 56 -10.77 -14.34 -10.15
C ASP A 56 -10.89 -14.53 -11.67
N ARG A 57 -10.48 -13.54 -12.46
CA ARG A 57 -10.65 -13.53 -13.93
C ARG A 57 -9.48 -14.19 -14.66
N TYR A 58 -8.26 -13.99 -14.19
CA TYR A 58 -7.04 -14.44 -14.86
C TYR A 58 -6.31 -15.55 -14.11
N ASN A 59 -6.93 -16.10 -13.05
CA ASN A 59 -6.41 -17.21 -12.26
C ASN A 59 -4.98 -16.97 -11.75
N GLN A 60 -4.71 -15.73 -11.33
CA GLN A 60 -3.41 -15.30 -10.80
C GLN A 60 -3.39 -15.45 -9.27
N HIS A 61 -2.44 -16.22 -8.75
CA HIS A 61 -2.35 -16.56 -7.33
C HIS A 61 -1.00 -16.22 -6.70
N GLU A 62 -0.08 -15.62 -7.45
CA GLU A 62 1.23 -15.24 -6.93
C GLU A 62 1.18 -13.83 -6.35
N ASP A 63 1.73 -13.63 -5.16
CA ASP A 63 1.96 -12.29 -4.62
C ASP A 63 2.88 -11.46 -5.54
N GLY A 64 2.86 -10.14 -5.37
CA GLY A 64 3.82 -9.23 -5.99
C GLY A 64 3.17 -8.10 -6.77
N LEU A 65 3.94 -7.46 -7.67
CA LEU A 65 3.46 -6.30 -8.40
C LEU A 65 2.57 -6.69 -9.59
N TYR A 66 1.48 -5.95 -9.75
CA TYR A 66 0.54 -6.02 -10.86
C TYR A 66 0.22 -4.62 -11.36
N TYR A 67 -0.12 -4.52 -12.65
CA TYR A 67 -0.69 -3.32 -13.23
C TYR A 67 -2.21 -3.40 -13.17
N LEU A 68 -2.84 -2.33 -12.69
CA LEU A 68 -4.28 -2.19 -12.58
C LEU A 68 -4.73 -0.93 -13.30
N THR A 69 -6.03 -0.84 -13.61
CA THR A 69 -6.62 0.34 -14.23
C THR A 69 -7.83 0.83 -13.44
N THR A 70 -8.02 2.15 -13.38
CA THR A 70 -9.22 2.76 -12.78
C THR A 70 -10.41 2.71 -13.75
N ALA A 71 -11.62 3.04 -13.27
CA ALA A 71 -12.78 3.22 -14.16
C ALA A 71 -12.54 4.26 -15.26
N SER A 72 -11.74 5.29 -14.97
CA SER A 72 -11.38 6.35 -15.93
C SER A 72 -10.19 5.99 -16.84
N GLY A 73 -9.62 4.79 -16.72
CA GLY A 73 -8.52 4.33 -17.56
C GLY A 73 -7.12 4.71 -17.07
N VAL A 74 -6.96 5.30 -15.88
CA VAL A 74 -5.63 5.54 -15.28
C VAL A 74 -5.01 4.20 -14.92
N VAL A 75 -3.84 3.91 -15.50
CA VAL A 75 -3.05 2.71 -15.22
C VAL A 75 -2.05 3.01 -14.11
N TYR A 76 -1.94 2.11 -13.14
CA TYR A 76 -0.99 2.20 -12.03
C TYR A 76 -0.48 0.81 -11.63
N GLN A 77 0.71 0.75 -11.04
CA GLN A 77 1.28 -0.48 -10.52
C GLN A 77 1.11 -0.55 -9.00
N THR A 78 0.76 -1.72 -8.48
CA THR A 78 0.72 -1.93 -7.03
C THR A 78 0.97 -3.38 -6.63
N PHE A 79 1.17 -3.60 -5.33
CA PHE A 79 1.35 -4.92 -4.75
C PHE A 79 -0.01 -5.60 -4.54
N CYS A 80 -0.10 -6.85 -4.98
CA CYS A 80 -1.20 -7.75 -4.69
C CYS A 80 -0.75 -8.81 -3.70
N ASP A 81 -1.50 -8.94 -2.61
CA ASP A 81 -1.46 -10.12 -1.75
C ASP A 81 -2.53 -11.09 -2.26
N MET A 82 -2.04 -12.16 -2.89
CA MET A 82 -2.83 -13.25 -3.47
C MET A 82 -2.91 -14.45 -2.54
N THR A 83 -2.45 -14.32 -1.29
CA THR A 83 -2.32 -15.44 -0.34
C THR A 83 -3.28 -15.32 0.85
N THR A 84 -3.34 -14.16 1.51
CA THR A 84 -4.10 -13.99 2.76
C THR A 84 -5.60 -14.18 2.53
N ALA A 85 -6.27 -14.99 3.37
CA ALA A 85 -7.71 -15.25 3.28
C ALA A 85 -8.22 -15.64 1.87
N GLY A 86 -7.37 -16.33 1.09
CA GLY A 86 -7.66 -16.72 -0.30
C GLY A 86 -7.16 -15.73 -1.36
N GLY A 87 -6.63 -14.57 -0.96
CA GLY A 87 -5.97 -13.59 -1.83
C GLY A 87 -6.88 -12.54 -2.46
N GLY A 88 -6.31 -11.69 -3.31
CA GLY A 88 -7.05 -10.63 -4.02
C GLY A 88 -6.97 -9.26 -3.34
N TRP A 89 -6.19 -9.15 -2.27
CA TRP A 89 -5.96 -7.89 -1.56
C TRP A 89 -5.06 -6.96 -2.39
N THR A 90 -5.50 -5.72 -2.57
CA THR A 90 -4.81 -4.67 -3.34
C THR A 90 -4.20 -3.63 -2.42
N LEU A 91 -2.88 -3.44 -2.43
CA LEU A 91 -2.25 -2.36 -1.69
C LEU A 91 -2.72 -1.02 -2.27
N VAL A 92 -3.27 -0.14 -1.45
CA VAL A 92 -3.75 1.17 -1.93
C VAL A 92 -3.13 2.35 -1.23
N ALA A 93 -2.63 2.15 -0.02
CA ALA A 93 -1.98 3.19 0.76
C ALA A 93 -1.00 2.60 1.78
N SER A 94 -0.04 3.42 2.22
CA SER A 94 0.80 3.17 3.37
C SER A 94 0.99 4.47 4.14
N VAL A 95 0.88 4.38 5.47
CA VAL A 95 1.20 5.49 6.39
C VAL A 95 2.57 5.21 6.97
N HIS A 96 3.52 6.09 6.68
CA HIS A 96 4.90 5.98 7.10
C HIS A 96 5.30 7.23 7.90
N GLU A 97 5.95 7.00 9.04
CA GLU A 97 6.50 8.08 9.86
C GLU A 97 7.97 8.29 9.49
N ASN A 98 8.29 9.44 8.90
CA ASN A 98 9.64 9.76 8.46
C ASN A 98 10.48 10.43 9.56
N ASN A 99 9.87 11.16 10.49
CA ASN A 99 10.56 11.86 11.55
C ASN A 99 9.63 12.19 12.72
N MET A 100 9.58 11.30 13.73
CA MET A 100 8.75 11.48 14.91
C MET A 100 9.05 12.75 15.73
N TYR A 101 10.21 13.38 15.53
CA TYR A 101 10.55 14.67 16.16
C TYR A 101 10.04 15.87 15.35
N GLY A 102 9.79 15.70 14.05
CA GLY A 102 9.10 16.67 13.19
C GLY A 102 7.62 16.66 13.53
N LYS A 103 7.05 17.81 13.90
CA LYS A 103 5.63 17.93 14.22
C LYS A 103 4.90 18.60 13.09
N CYS A 104 4.24 17.79 12.25
CA CYS A 104 3.52 18.27 11.07
C CYS A 104 4.46 19.00 10.10
N THR A 105 5.54 18.34 9.74
CA THR A 105 6.60 18.81 8.83
C THR A 105 6.53 18.08 7.49
N VAL A 106 7.46 18.37 6.58
CA VAL A 106 7.56 17.65 5.30
C VAL A 106 7.68 16.14 5.55
N GLY A 107 6.83 15.36 4.88
CA GLY A 107 6.64 13.93 5.07
C GLY A 107 5.35 13.57 5.80
N ASP A 108 4.74 14.47 6.58
CA ASP A 108 3.54 14.21 7.37
C ASP A 108 2.23 14.26 6.55
N ARG A 109 2.20 13.61 5.39
CA ARG A 109 1.12 13.77 4.38
C ARG A 109 -0.23 13.26 4.86
N TRP A 110 -0.26 12.30 5.77
CA TRP A 110 -1.50 11.79 6.36
C TRP A 110 -2.04 12.65 7.52
N SER A 111 -1.33 13.72 7.87
CA SER A 111 -1.79 14.75 8.81
C SER A 111 -1.72 16.15 8.17
N SER A 112 -0.62 16.87 8.36
CA SER A 112 -0.36 18.22 7.85
C SER A 112 1.14 18.38 7.62
N GLU A 113 1.56 18.91 6.48
CA GLU A 113 2.96 19.30 6.26
C GLU A 113 3.19 20.81 6.56
N GLN A 114 2.15 21.49 7.06
CA GLN A 114 2.13 22.94 7.29
C GLN A 114 2.05 23.29 8.78
N GLY A 115 2.64 22.45 9.62
CA GLY A 115 2.63 22.60 11.07
C GLY A 115 1.25 22.36 11.67
N ASN A 116 1.16 22.60 12.98
CA ASN A 116 -0.09 22.58 13.74
C ASN A 116 -0.81 23.92 13.58
N ASN A 117 -1.71 24.02 12.61
CA ASN A 117 -2.41 25.25 12.27
C ASN A 117 -3.94 25.10 12.40
N PRO A 118 -4.61 25.76 13.37
CA PRO A 118 -6.06 25.66 13.53
C PRO A 118 -6.85 26.21 12.35
N ASN A 119 -6.25 27.07 11.51
CA ASN A 119 -6.87 27.58 10.28
C ASN A 119 -6.76 26.57 9.12
N ARG A 120 -6.08 25.44 9.31
CA ARG A 120 -6.02 24.30 8.39
C ARG A 120 -6.56 23.04 9.07
N PRO A 121 -7.85 23.02 9.44
CA PRO A 121 -8.40 21.95 10.27
C PRO A 121 -8.42 20.58 9.57
N ASP A 122 -8.34 20.52 8.23
CA ASP A 122 -8.24 19.26 7.47
C ASP A 122 -6.79 18.81 7.21
N GLY A 123 -5.79 19.63 7.58
CA GLY A 123 -4.38 19.40 7.22
C GLY A 123 -4.17 19.34 5.70
N GLU A 124 -3.59 18.24 5.21
CA GLU A 124 -3.47 17.95 3.77
C GLU A 124 -4.75 17.34 3.17
N GLY A 125 -5.67 16.82 3.99
CA GLY A 125 -6.93 16.22 3.53
C GLY A 125 -6.76 14.93 2.71
N ASN A 126 -5.59 14.29 2.76
CA ASN A 126 -5.25 13.14 1.91
C ASN A 126 -6.14 11.90 2.15
N TRP A 127 -6.84 11.81 3.27
CA TRP A 127 -7.84 10.76 3.53
C TRP A 127 -9.06 10.81 2.60
N ALA A 128 -9.46 11.99 2.16
CA ALA A 128 -10.73 12.22 1.44
C ALA A 128 -10.56 12.97 0.10
N ASN A 129 -9.32 13.23 -0.31
CA ASN A 129 -8.98 13.79 -1.62
C ASN A 129 -8.51 12.69 -2.60
N ARG A 130 -8.25 13.08 -3.87
CA ARG A 130 -7.76 12.18 -4.93
C ARG A 130 -6.25 12.30 -5.23
N VAL A 131 -5.51 13.05 -4.42
CA VAL A 131 -4.04 13.16 -4.57
C VAL A 131 -3.42 11.79 -4.32
N THR A 132 -2.39 11.44 -5.09
CA THR A 132 -1.62 10.19 -5.01
C THR A 132 -0.14 10.49 -4.88
N PHE A 133 0.63 9.63 -4.22
CA PHE A 133 2.06 9.81 -3.96
C PHE A 133 2.75 8.47 -3.67
N GLY A 134 4.08 8.47 -3.81
CA GLY A 134 4.92 7.29 -3.57
C GLY A 134 4.79 6.21 -4.65
N THR A 135 5.54 5.11 -4.45
CA THR A 135 5.47 3.89 -5.26
C THR A 135 5.17 2.70 -4.35
N ALA A 136 4.67 1.61 -4.93
CA ALA A 136 4.39 0.41 -4.14
C ALA A 136 5.66 -0.12 -3.48
N GLU A 137 6.76 -0.28 -4.22
CA GLU A 137 8.04 -0.75 -3.65
C GLU A 137 8.58 0.16 -2.54
N GLY A 138 8.32 1.47 -2.62
CA GLY A 138 8.72 2.45 -1.61
C GLY A 138 7.78 2.56 -0.42
N ALA A 139 6.72 1.75 -0.33
CA ALA A 139 5.65 1.92 0.67
C ALA A 139 6.07 1.71 2.13
N THR A 140 7.27 1.18 2.38
CA THR A 140 7.87 1.10 3.72
C THR A 140 8.95 2.15 3.97
N SER A 141 9.25 2.99 2.99
CA SER A 141 10.33 3.97 3.03
C SER A 141 9.81 5.43 2.96
N ASP A 142 8.62 5.63 2.41
CA ASP A 142 7.85 6.87 2.46
C ASP A 142 6.36 6.53 2.38
N ASP A 143 5.51 7.54 2.55
CA ASP A 143 4.08 7.42 2.35
C ASP A 143 3.73 6.94 0.94
N PHE A 144 2.71 6.09 0.85
CA PHE A 144 2.19 5.58 -0.41
C PHE A 144 0.68 5.81 -0.49
N LYS A 145 0.19 6.24 -1.65
CA LYS A 145 -1.24 6.27 -1.98
C LYS A 145 -1.42 6.22 -3.49
N ASN A 146 -2.15 5.23 -3.98
CA ASN A 146 -2.43 5.05 -5.42
C ASN A 146 -3.91 5.33 -5.77
N PRO A 147 -4.26 5.38 -7.07
CA PRO A 147 -5.65 5.60 -7.50
C PRO A 147 -6.66 4.57 -7.01
N GLY A 148 -6.22 3.34 -6.71
CA GLY A 148 -7.08 2.28 -6.15
C GLY A 148 -7.74 2.69 -4.84
N TYR A 149 -7.10 3.54 -4.04
CA TYR A 149 -7.62 4.05 -2.76
C TYR A 149 -9.02 4.68 -2.86
N TYR A 150 -9.30 5.38 -3.96
CA TYR A 150 -10.57 6.07 -4.19
C TYR A 150 -11.42 5.47 -5.32
N ASP A 151 -10.85 4.59 -6.14
CA ASP A 151 -11.51 4.01 -7.32
C ASP A 151 -12.08 2.60 -7.07
N ILE A 152 -11.37 1.76 -6.31
CA ILE A 152 -11.79 0.37 -6.06
C ILE A 152 -13.06 0.35 -5.20
N VAL A 153 -13.99 -0.54 -5.56
CA VAL A 153 -15.16 -0.88 -4.74
C VAL A 153 -14.83 -2.19 -4.02
N ALA A 154 -14.53 -2.04 -2.74
CA ALA A 154 -14.13 -3.05 -1.77
C ALA A 154 -15.25 -3.33 -0.75
N GLU A 155 -15.21 -4.47 -0.09
CA GLU A 155 -16.12 -4.86 1.00
C GLU A 155 -15.34 -4.84 2.34
N ASP A 156 -14.08 -5.25 2.37
CA ASP A 156 -13.22 -5.34 3.56
C ASP A 156 -11.83 -4.68 3.41
N MET A 157 -11.07 -4.61 4.51
CA MET A 157 -9.69 -4.10 4.51
C MET A 157 -8.76 -4.93 5.37
N SER A 158 -7.48 -4.96 4.99
CA SER A 158 -6.39 -5.52 5.78
C SER A 158 -5.31 -4.48 6.05
N VAL A 159 -4.60 -4.68 7.16
CA VAL A 159 -3.53 -3.82 7.61
C VAL A 159 -2.33 -4.67 7.98
N TRP A 160 -1.18 -4.32 7.42
CA TRP A 160 0.10 -4.93 7.72
C TRP A 160 1.00 -3.90 8.39
N HIS A 161 1.60 -4.28 9.52
CA HIS A 161 2.58 -3.48 10.23
C HIS A 161 3.96 -4.01 9.88
N ILE A 162 4.71 -3.26 9.09
CA ILE A 162 6.00 -3.71 8.53
C ILE A 162 7.09 -2.74 8.99
N PRO A 163 8.26 -3.24 9.41
CA PRO A 163 9.41 -2.40 9.74
C PRO A 163 9.79 -1.48 8.57
N ASN A 164 10.12 -0.23 8.87
CA ASN A 164 10.55 0.73 7.84
C ASN A 164 11.73 0.21 7.02
N ASN A 165 11.78 0.58 5.74
CA ASN A 165 12.78 0.17 4.75
C ASN A 165 12.86 -1.34 4.46
N SER A 166 11.88 -2.13 4.90
CA SER A 166 11.81 -3.55 4.52
C SER A 166 11.54 -3.69 3.01
N PRO A 167 12.35 -4.45 2.26
CA PRO A 167 12.08 -4.66 0.84
C PRO A 167 10.79 -5.48 0.64
N MET A 168 10.10 -5.22 -0.47
CA MET A 168 8.77 -5.75 -0.77
C MET A 168 8.70 -7.28 -0.73
N GLU A 169 9.75 -7.96 -1.19
CA GLU A 169 9.86 -9.42 -1.21
C GLU A 169 9.79 -10.04 0.18
N HIS A 170 10.09 -9.25 1.22
CA HIS A 170 10.14 -9.71 2.61
C HIS A 170 8.96 -9.23 3.45
N TRP A 171 8.02 -8.45 2.93
CA TRP A 171 6.94 -7.87 3.76
C TRP A 171 6.10 -8.92 4.49
N ASN A 172 5.77 -10.05 3.83
CA ASN A 172 5.01 -11.13 4.48
C ASN A 172 5.77 -11.74 5.68
N LEU A 173 7.09 -11.88 5.56
CA LEU A 173 7.95 -12.45 6.61
C LEU A 173 8.31 -11.42 7.70
N ALA A 174 8.49 -10.16 7.33
CA ALA A 174 8.92 -9.08 8.21
C ALA A 174 7.77 -8.42 8.98
N SER A 175 6.52 -8.65 8.55
CA SER A 175 5.34 -8.08 9.20
C SER A 175 5.27 -8.52 10.66
N ILE A 176 5.20 -7.57 11.58
CA ILE A 176 5.06 -7.87 13.01
C ILE A 176 3.59 -8.06 13.42
N LEU A 177 2.67 -7.59 12.58
CA LEU A 177 1.23 -7.73 12.78
C LEU A 177 0.51 -7.68 11.43
N ARG A 178 -0.39 -8.62 11.17
CA ARG A 178 -1.26 -8.64 10.00
C ARG A 178 -2.66 -9.04 10.43
N TYR A 179 -3.65 -8.28 9.99
CA TYR A 179 -5.06 -8.55 10.26
C TYR A 179 -5.96 -7.97 9.20
N HIS A 180 -7.17 -8.51 9.08
CA HIS A 180 -8.18 -8.05 8.15
C HIS A 180 -9.58 -8.04 8.78
N THR A 181 -10.52 -7.37 8.12
CA THR A 181 -11.95 -7.42 8.45
C THR A 181 -12.65 -8.46 7.56
N GLU A 182 -13.76 -9.03 8.03
CA GLU A 182 -14.55 -10.04 7.28
C GLU A 182 -16.06 -9.72 7.27
N ARG A 183 -16.42 -8.46 7.49
CA ARG A 183 -17.82 -8.05 7.69
C ARG A 183 -18.36 -7.20 6.56
N ARG A 184 -17.61 -7.05 5.47
CA ARG A 184 -18.04 -6.31 4.27
C ARG A 184 -18.42 -4.87 4.60
N PHE A 185 -17.81 -4.28 5.62
CA PHE A 185 -18.27 -3.02 6.19
C PHE A 185 -18.12 -1.86 5.21
N LEU A 186 -17.17 -1.91 4.28
CA LEU A 186 -16.98 -0.86 3.28
C LEU A 186 -18.17 -0.74 2.34
N THR A 187 -18.96 -1.80 2.14
CA THR A 187 -20.21 -1.75 1.34
C THR A 187 -21.20 -0.73 1.91
N LEU A 188 -21.21 -0.54 3.24
CA LEU A 188 -22.05 0.43 3.93
C LEU A 188 -21.48 1.86 3.88
N HIS A 189 -20.23 2.01 3.46
CA HIS A 189 -19.48 3.27 3.46
C HIS A 189 -18.99 3.68 2.07
N GLY A 190 -19.70 3.26 1.02
CA GLY A 190 -19.40 3.67 -0.37
C GLY A 190 -18.26 2.89 -1.04
N GLY A 191 -17.82 1.79 -0.43
CA GLY A 191 -16.93 0.80 -1.03
C GLY A 191 -15.44 1.07 -0.85
N ASN A 192 -15.01 2.15 -0.20
CA ASN A 192 -13.58 2.37 0.09
C ASN A 192 -13.36 3.40 1.19
N LEU A 193 -12.10 3.52 1.63
CA LEU A 193 -11.69 4.46 2.67
C LEU A 193 -11.93 5.92 2.27
N HIS A 194 -11.75 6.28 0.99
CA HIS A 194 -12.01 7.64 0.52
C HIS A 194 -13.49 8.04 0.74
N GLN A 195 -14.45 7.16 0.45
CA GLN A 195 -15.87 7.43 0.71
C GLN A 195 -16.20 7.39 2.21
N LEU A 196 -15.57 6.48 2.97
CA LEU A 196 -15.71 6.44 4.42
C LEU A 196 -15.27 7.76 5.07
N PHE A 197 -14.10 8.30 4.70
CA PHE A 197 -13.60 9.54 5.27
C PHE A 197 -14.31 10.80 4.74
N LYS A 198 -15.09 10.70 3.66
CA LYS A 198 -16.03 11.78 3.29
C LYS A 198 -17.23 11.85 4.23
N THR A 199 -17.70 10.71 4.73
CA THR A 199 -18.81 10.66 5.70
C THR A 199 -18.33 10.83 7.15
N HIS A 200 -17.07 10.47 7.42
CA HIS A 200 -16.41 10.61 8.72
C HIS A 200 -15.12 11.44 8.58
N PRO A 201 -15.24 12.77 8.41
CA PRO A 201 -14.10 13.62 8.10
C PRO A 201 -13.03 13.62 9.19
N VAL A 202 -11.77 13.47 8.76
CA VAL A 202 -10.58 13.69 9.60
C VAL A 202 -10.29 15.19 9.63
N ARG A 203 -10.97 15.88 10.55
CA ARG A 203 -10.92 17.35 10.67
C ARG A 203 -10.90 17.77 12.13
N TYR A 204 -10.03 18.73 12.46
CA TYR A 204 -9.99 19.37 13.77
C TYR A 204 -11.31 20.07 14.08
N ASN A 205 -11.76 19.95 15.34
CA ASN A 205 -12.99 20.54 15.85
C ASN A 205 -14.28 20.09 15.14
N VAL A 206 -14.30 18.86 14.59
CA VAL A 206 -15.53 18.23 14.11
C VAL A 206 -16.06 17.25 15.14
N GLY A 207 -17.23 17.58 15.70
CA GLY A 207 -17.95 16.71 16.64
C GLY A 207 -17.38 16.72 18.07
N SER A 208 -17.92 15.84 18.91
CA SER A 208 -17.44 15.58 20.27
C SER A 208 -16.75 14.21 20.36
N CYS A 209 -16.16 13.87 21.51
CA CYS A 209 -15.58 12.54 21.75
C CYS A 209 -16.58 11.36 21.60
N SER A 210 -17.87 11.66 21.51
CA SER A 210 -18.96 10.71 21.28
C SER A 210 -19.23 10.43 19.80
N ASN A 211 -18.74 11.28 18.90
CA ASN A 211 -18.91 11.15 17.45
C ASN A 211 -17.81 10.27 16.86
N ARG A 212 -17.78 9.02 17.31
CA ARG A 212 -16.81 8.03 16.86
C ARG A 212 -17.23 7.43 15.52
N GLY A 213 -16.25 7.14 14.67
CA GLY A 213 -16.48 6.34 13.48
C GLY A 213 -16.75 4.87 13.82
N PRO A 214 -17.05 4.04 12.80
CA PRO A 214 -17.32 2.62 13.01
C PRO A 214 -16.17 1.91 13.73
N SER A 215 -16.52 0.89 14.50
CA SER A 215 -15.59 -0.04 15.16
C SER A 215 -15.86 -1.43 14.57
N ILE A 216 -14.89 -1.94 13.81
CA ILE A 216 -15.01 -3.17 13.01
C ILE A 216 -14.12 -4.24 13.61
N PRO A 217 -14.65 -5.42 14.00
CA PRO A 217 -13.83 -6.54 14.45
C PRO A 217 -12.83 -6.99 13.38
N VAL A 218 -11.68 -7.46 13.82
CA VAL A 218 -10.60 -7.94 12.94
C VAL A 218 -10.26 -9.41 13.24
N VAL A 219 -9.75 -10.09 12.22
CA VAL A 219 -9.16 -11.43 12.30
C VAL A 219 -7.66 -11.29 12.05
N TYR A 220 -6.84 -11.94 12.89
CA TYR A 220 -5.39 -11.88 12.77
C TYR A 220 -4.85 -12.95 11.84
N ASP A 221 -4.05 -12.54 10.86
CA ASP A 221 -3.27 -13.41 9.98
C ASP A 221 -1.85 -13.64 10.53
N HIS A 222 -1.34 -12.67 11.30
CA HIS A 222 -0.09 -12.75 12.04
C HIS A 222 -0.14 -11.87 13.29
N GLY A 223 0.35 -12.40 14.41
CA GLY A 223 0.19 -11.80 15.74
C GLY A 223 -1.21 -12.05 16.33
N ASP A 224 -1.54 -11.36 17.41
CA ASP A 224 -2.80 -11.52 18.12
C ASP A 224 -3.19 -10.24 18.90
N THR A 225 -4.26 -10.35 19.69
CA THR A 225 -4.76 -9.25 20.53
C THR A 225 -3.71 -8.79 21.55
N GLU A 226 -2.94 -9.71 22.14
CA GLU A 226 -1.94 -9.40 23.15
C GLU A 226 -0.70 -8.77 22.53
N THR A 227 -0.18 -9.31 21.43
CA THR A 227 0.96 -8.71 20.73
C THR A 227 0.60 -7.31 20.24
N THR A 228 -0.61 -7.13 19.71
CA THR A 228 -1.12 -5.81 19.33
C THR A 228 -1.15 -4.87 20.54
N ARG A 229 -1.72 -5.29 21.67
CA ARG A 229 -1.76 -4.49 22.90
C ARG A 229 -0.37 -4.06 23.36
N GLN A 230 0.63 -4.93 23.22
CA GLN A 230 2.01 -4.66 23.61
C GLN A 230 2.70 -3.62 22.72
N LEU A 231 2.28 -3.48 21.46
CA LEU A 231 2.77 -2.44 20.55
C LEU A 231 2.37 -1.03 21.01
N TYR A 232 1.26 -0.89 21.76
CA TYR A 232 0.82 0.40 22.28
C TYR A 232 1.44 0.73 23.64
N GLY A 233 1.53 2.03 23.94
CA GLY A 233 2.02 2.53 25.23
C GLY A 233 1.20 1.99 26.41
N PRO A 234 1.79 1.80 27.60
CA PRO A 234 1.13 1.15 28.75
C PRO A 234 -0.23 1.77 29.13
N SER A 235 -0.35 3.09 29.05
CA SER A 235 -1.57 3.84 29.40
C SER A 235 -2.76 3.59 28.47
N SER A 236 -2.51 3.08 27.25
CA SER A 236 -3.53 2.75 26.25
C SER A 236 -3.95 1.28 26.25
N ARG A 237 -3.32 0.42 27.07
CA ARG A 237 -3.54 -1.04 27.07
C ARG A 237 -4.82 -1.50 27.79
N SER A 238 -5.56 -0.58 28.40
CA SER A 238 -6.76 -0.88 29.21
C SER A 238 -8.08 -0.85 28.44
N THR A 239 -8.06 -0.61 27.13
CA THR A 239 -9.25 -0.61 26.28
C THR A 239 -9.54 -2.02 25.76
N GLY A 240 -10.84 -2.39 25.68
CA GLY A 240 -11.35 -3.75 25.41
C GLY A 240 -11.00 -4.36 24.04
N PRO A 241 -11.76 -5.36 23.56
CA PRO A 241 -11.36 -6.17 22.40
C PRO A 241 -11.05 -5.32 21.17
N LEU A 242 -9.96 -5.66 20.48
CA LEU A 242 -9.39 -4.87 19.40
C LEU A 242 -10.31 -4.83 18.18
N SER A 243 -10.53 -3.62 17.68
CA SER A 243 -11.35 -3.33 16.51
C SER A 243 -10.64 -2.27 15.67
N TRP A 244 -10.73 -2.38 14.34
CA TRP A 244 -10.35 -1.28 13.48
C TRP A 244 -11.35 -0.13 13.63
N SER A 245 -10.85 1.10 13.72
CA SER A 245 -11.70 2.29 13.69
C SER A 245 -10.96 3.44 13.02
N PRO A 246 -11.63 4.25 12.17
CA PRO A 246 -11.02 5.42 11.55
C PRO A 246 -10.57 6.46 12.59
N ASP A 247 -11.09 6.41 13.82
CA ASP A 247 -10.68 7.31 14.89
C ASP A 247 -9.26 7.06 15.41
N HIS A 248 -8.68 5.88 15.15
CA HIS A 248 -7.26 5.65 15.42
C HIS A 248 -6.37 6.63 14.64
N PHE A 249 -6.83 7.13 13.49
CA PHE A 249 -6.10 8.12 12.67
C PHE A 249 -6.29 9.56 13.12
N ARG A 250 -7.25 9.81 14.03
CA ARG A 250 -7.37 11.11 14.71
C ARG A 250 -6.45 11.23 15.92
N ARG A 251 -5.78 10.15 16.30
CA ARG A 251 -4.83 10.10 17.43
C ARG A 251 -3.41 9.91 16.88
N PRO A 252 -2.38 10.48 17.54
CA PRO A 252 -1.00 10.28 17.13
C PRO A 252 -0.67 8.78 17.06
N SER A 253 -0.03 8.35 15.96
CA SER A 253 0.43 6.97 15.81
C SER A 253 1.44 6.65 16.93
N PRO A 254 1.20 5.60 17.74
CA PRO A 254 2.09 5.24 18.84
C PRO A 254 3.32 4.42 18.40
N LEU A 255 3.45 4.14 17.10
CA LEU A 255 4.45 3.26 16.51
C LEU A 255 5.22 3.96 15.37
N PRO A 256 6.20 4.83 15.68
CA PRO A 256 6.97 5.58 14.69
C PRO A 256 7.84 4.73 13.75
N HIS A 257 8.17 3.51 14.13
CA HIS A 257 9.14 2.68 13.41
C HIS A 257 8.51 1.73 12.38
N LEU A 258 7.20 1.85 12.18
CA LEU A 258 6.44 0.92 11.34
C LEU A 258 5.69 1.67 10.24
N ALA A 259 5.81 1.15 9.04
CA ALA A 259 4.92 1.46 7.95
C ALA A 259 3.63 0.66 8.15
N HIS A 260 2.50 1.37 8.11
CA HIS A 260 1.18 0.78 8.22
C HIS A 260 0.59 0.68 6.82
N GLN A 261 0.84 -0.45 6.17
CA GLN A 261 0.30 -0.73 4.84
C GLN A 261 -1.18 -1.04 4.94
N ARG A 262 -1.96 -0.39 4.07
CA ARG A 262 -3.40 -0.58 3.94
C ARG A 262 -3.68 -1.24 2.61
N ILE A 263 -4.24 -2.43 2.71
CA ILE A 263 -4.51 -3.30 1.58
C ILE A 263 -6.02 -3.50 1.57
N LEU A 264 -6.69 -3.12 0.50
CA LEU A 264 -8.14 -3.27 0.36
C LEU A 264 -8.43 -4.59 -0.36
N ASP A 265 -9.39 -5.36 0.14
CA ASP A 265 -9.98 -6.46 -0.61
C ASP A 265 -11.43 -6.17 -0.87
N ARG A 266 -11.98 -6.88 -1.85
CA ARG A 266 -13.41 -6.99 -2.00
C ARG A 266 -13.97 -7.73 -0.79
#